data_AF-A0A2X1B053-F1
#
_entry.id   AF-A0A2X1B053-F1
#
_cell.length_a   1.000
_cell.length_b   1.000
_cell.length_c   1.000
_cell.angle_alpha   90.00
_cell.angle_beta   90.00
_cell.angle_gamma   90.00
#
_symmetry.space_group_name_H-M   'P 1'
#
loop_
_entity.id
_entity.type
_entity.pdbx_description
1 polymer ?
#
loop_
_entity_poly.entity_id
_entity_poly.type
_entity_poly.pdbx_seq_one_letter_code
_entity_poly.pdbx_strand_id
1 'polypeptide(L)'
;MQRGRFITFEGGEGAGKTTQARLLVERLRARGLDVLQTREPGGSPGAEEIRNIAVSGEADRWSARTETLLMYAARSDHLERTILPALEAGRWVVCDRFADSSRVYQGAGGGRRKA
;
A
#
# COMPACT_ATOMS: atom_id res chain seq x y z
N MET A 1 21.87 -14.27 4.34
CA MET A 1 20.45 -14.61 4.56
C MET A 1 19.70 -14.43 3.25
N GLN A 2 18.65 -15.21 2.98
CA GLN A 2 17.85 -15.04 1.75
C GLN A 2 16.96 -13.81 1.89
N ARG A 3 16.86 -12.98 0.84
CA ARG A 3 15.98 -11.80 0.81
C ARG A 3 14.51 -12.25 0.97
N GLY A 4 13.73 -11.45 1.69
CA GLY A 4 12.30 -11.68 1.89
C GLY A 4 11.50 -11.56 0.59
N ARG A 5 10.23 -11.97 0.62
CA ARG A 5 9.31 -11.82 -0.52
C ARG A 5 8.33 -10.69 -0.30
N PHE A 6 8.03 -9.96 -1.36
CA PHE A 6 7.02 -8.90 -1.36
C PHE A 6 5.78 -9.35 -2.13
N ILE A 7 4.63 -9.35 -1.45
CA ILE A 7 3.33 -9.77 -2.00
C ILE A 7 2.35 -8.61 -1.84
N THR A 8 1.69 -8.23 -2.92
CA THR A 8 0.68 -7.16 -2.92
C THR A 8 -0.69 -7.75 -3.24
N PHE A 9 -1.73 -7.25 -2.58
CA PHE A 9 -3.12 -7.56 -2.92
C PHE A 9 -3.76 -6.35 -3.60
N GLU A 10 -4.24 -6.55 -4.82
CA GLU A 10 -4.80 -5.50 -5.67
C GLU A 10 -6.22 -5.83 -6.12
N GLY A 11 -6.95 -4.80 -6.54
CA GLY A 11 -8.34 -4.93 -7.00
C GLY A 11 -9.30 -3.83 -6.49
N GLY A 12 -10.52 -3.87 -7.02
CA GLY A 12 -11.60 -2.93 -6.71
C GLY A 12 -12.08 -3.00 -5.26
N GLU A 13 -12.91 -2.05 -4.85
CA GLU A 13 -13.62 -2.10 -3.58
C GLU A 13 -14.54 -3.34 -3.50
N GLY A 14 -14.74 -3.87 -2.29
CA GLY A 14 -15.54 -5.09 -2.08
C GLY A 14 -14.90 -6.41 -2.55
N ALA A 15 -13.77 -6.39 -3.27
CA ALA A 15 -13.12 -7.59 -3.81
C ALA A 15 -12.49 -8.54 -2.76
N GLY A 16 -12.64 -8.26 -1.46
CA GLY A 16 -12.13 -9.13 -0.39
C GLY A 16 -10.62 -9.07 -0.12
N LYS A 17 -9.90 -8.09 -0.67
CA LYS A 17 -8.43 -7.94 -0.53
C LYS A 17 -7.93 -8.00 0.91
N THR A 18 -8.51 -7.19 1.79
CA THR A 18 -8.11 -7.13 3.20
C THR A 18 -8.30 -8.48 3.90
N THR A 19 -9.39 -9.19 3.59
CA THR A 19 -9.63 -10.55 4.08
C THR A 19 -8.56 -11.52 3.60
N GLN A 20 -8.27 -11.55 2.29
CA GLN A 20 -7.28 -12.45 1.71
C GLN A 20 -5.85 -12.14 2.19
N ALA A 21 -5.49 -10.86 2.33
CA ALA A 21 -4.21 -10.45 2.89
C ALA A 21 -4.04 -10.94 4.33
N ARG A 22 -5.07 -10.78 5.18
CA ARG A 22 -5.05 -11.30 6.56
C ARG A 22 -4.89 -12.83 6.59
N LEU A 23 -5.69 -13.55 5.81
CA LEU A 23 -5.62 -15.02 5.75
C LEU A 23 -4.25 -15.52 5.28
N LEU A 24 -3.65 -14.84 4.29
CA LEU A 24 -2.29 -15.17 3.84
C LEU A 24 -1.27 -14.94 4.95
N VAL A 25 -1.32 -13.80 5.64
CA VAL A 25 -0.41 -13.47 6.75
C VAL A 25 -0.49 -14.54 7.84
N GLU A 26 -1.70 -14.92 8.25
CA GLU A 26 -1.94 -15.98 9.23
C GLU A 26 -1.35 -17.32 8.77
N ARG A 27 -1.60 -17.70 7.51
CA ARG A 27 -1.09 -18.96 6.95
C ARG A 27 0.43 -18.99 6.85
N LEU A 28 1.08 -17.89 6.51
CA LEU A 28 2.54 -17.78 6.41
C LEU A 28 3.18 -17.82 7.80
N ARG A 29 2.62 -17.09 8.78
CA ARG A 29 3.07 -17.12 10.18
C ARG A 29 2.93 -18.51 10.79
N ALA A 30 1.83 -19.21 10.52
CA ALA A 30 1.63 -20.60 10.95
C ALA A 30 2.66 -21.59 10.35
N ARG A 31 3.38 -21.21 9.30
CA ARG A 31 4.49 -21.98 8.71
C ARG A 31 5.87 -21.55 9.23
N GLY A 32 5.92 -20.73 10.28
CA GLY A 32 7.16 -20.26 10.89
C GLY A 32 7.87 -19.13 10.12
N LEU A 33 7.20 -18.49 9.17
CA LEU A 33 7.75 -17.34 8.45
C LEU A 33 7.52 -16.05 9.25
N ASP A 34 8.53 -15.19 9.31
CA ASP A 34 8.33 -13.80 9.75
C ASP A 34 7.65 -13.00 8.63
N VAL A 35 6.53 -12.37 8.98
CA VAL A 35 5.67 -11.64 8.05
C VAL A 35 5.28 -10.28 8.61
N LEU A 36 5.61 -9.25 7.85
CA LEU A 36 5.11 -7.89 7.99
C LEU A 36 3.84 -7.74 7.16
N GLN A 37 2.76 -7.30 7.81
CA GLN A 37 1.54 -6.87 7.12
C GLN A 37 1.50 -5.35 7.09
N THR A 38 1.22 -4.76 5.93
CA THR A 38 1.14 -3.31 5.73
C THR A 38 0.09 -2.93 4.66
N ARG A 39 -0.07 -1.65 4.33
CA ARG A 39 -1.05 -1.14 3.35
C ARG A 39 -0.58 0.15 2.67
N GLU A 40 -1.19 0.48 1.53
CA GLU A 40 -1.06 1.80 0.90
C GLU A 40 -2.40 2.48 0.59
N PRO A 41 -2.44 3.83 0.57
CA PRO A 41 -1.40 4.74 1.07
C PRO A 41 -1.28 4.66 2.60
N GLY A 42 -0.07 4.79 3.15
CA GLY A 42 0.24 4.61 4.57
C GLY A 42 1.40 3.65 4.79
N GLY A 43 1.47 3.03 5.98
CA GLY A 43 2.46 1.97 6.28
C GLY A 43 3.80 2.44 6.86
N SER A 44 3.98 3.75 7.04
CA SER A 44 5.04 4.39 7.82
C SER A 44 4.51 5.71 8.39
N PRO A 45 5.13 6.29 9.43
CA PRO A 45 4.65 7.55 10.01
C PRO A 45 4.50 8.68 8.97
N GLY A 46 5.50 8.90 8.12
CA GLY A 46 5.43 9.91 7.06
C GLY A 46 4.39 9.59 6.00
N ALA A 47 4.26 8.32 5.60
CA ALA A 47 3.23 7.90 4.67
C ALA A 47 1.81 8.07 5.22
N GLU A 48 1.58 7.90 6.53
CA GLU A 48 0.28 8.15 7.17
C GLU A 48 -0.04 9.66 7.24
N GLU A 49 0.95 10.52 7.45
CA GLU A 49 0.76 11.99 7.33
C GLU A 49 0.35 12.39 5.91
N ILE A 50 1.06 11.89 4.90
CA ILE A 50 0.74 12.15 3.49
C ILE A 50 -0.64 11.58 3.14
N ARG A 51 -0.98 10.38 3.63
CA ARG A 51 -2.32 9.81 3.48
C ARG A 51 -3.37 10.78 4.00
N ASN A 52 -3.19 11.32 5.20
CA ASN A 52 -4.16 12.24 5.80
C ASN A 52 -4.35 13.48 4.92
N ILE A 53 -3.28 14.03 4.35
CA ILE A 53 -3.36 15.15 3.39
C ILE A 53 -4.10 14.75 2.10
N ALA A 54 -3.80 13.56 1.57
CA ALA A 54 -4.38 13.06 0.33
C ALA A 54 -5.87 12.71 0.47
N VAL A 55 -6.31 12.31 1.67
CA VAL A 55 -7.69 11.84 1.88
C VAL A 55 -8.65 12.79 2.57
N SER A 56 -8.13 13.87 3.17
CA SER A 56 -8.92 14.88 3.87
C SER A 56 -9.39 16.03 2.97
N GLY A 57 -10.56 16.57 3.31
CA GLY A 57 -11.18 17.68 2.58
C GLY A 57 -12.15 17.21 1.49
N GLU A 58 -12.51 18.15 0.62
CA GLU A 58 -13.48 17.94 -0.46
C GLU A 58 -12.93 16.99 -1.52
N ALA A 59 -13.84 16.30 -2.22
CA ALA A 59 -13.50 15.23 -3.16
C ALA A 59 -12.72 15.71 -4.40
N ASP A 60 -12.79 17.00 -4.73
CA ASP A 60 -12.15 17.67 -5.86
C ASP A 60 -11.01 18.61 -5.45
N ARG A 61 -10.60 18.57 -4.17
CA ARG A 61 -9.51 19.38 -3.62
C ARG A 61 -8.22 19.28 -4.43
N TRP A 62 -7.93 18.11 -4.99
CA TRP A 62 -6.68 17.83 -5.69
C TRP A 62 -6.94 17.46 -7.15
N SER A 63 -6.10 17.99 -8.04
CA SER A 63 -6.03 17.50 -9.41
C SER A 63 -5.57 16.03 -9.42
N ALA A 64 -5.94 15.27 -10.45
CA ALA A 64 -5.48 13.89 -10.65
C ALA A 64 -3.94 13.75 -10.57
N ARG A 65 -3.21 14.73 -11.10
CA ARG A 65 -1.75 14.78 -11.04
C ARG A 65 -1.28 14.95 -9.59
N THR A 66 -1.89 15.86 -8.85
CA THR A 66 -1.53 16.10 -7.44
C THR A 66 -1.81 14.86 -6.60
N GLU A 67 -2.98 14.21 -6.75
CA GLU A 67 -3.26 12.95 -6.06
C GLU A 67 -2.21 11.88 -6.37
N THR A 68 -1.83 11.74 -7.65
CA THR A 68 -0.79 10.79 -8.07
C THR A 68 0.51 11.04 -7.33
N LEU A 69 0.98 12.29 -7.30
CA LEU A 69 2.22 12.66 -6.65
C LEU A 69 2.17 12.41 -5.15
N LEU A 70 1.05 12.70 -4.48
CA LEU A 70 0.87 12.39 -3.06
C LEU A 70 0.91 10.87 -2.79
N MET A 71 0.25 10.06 -3.63
CA MET A 71 0.30 8.60 -3.51
C MET A 71 1.72 8.04 -3.68
N TYR A 72 2.49 8.59 -4.63
CA TYR A 72 3.89 8.18 -4.82
C TYR A 72 4.83 8.71 -3.72
N ALA A 73 4.57 9.89 -3.16
CA ALA A 73 5.32 10.41 -2.03
C ALA A 73 5.12 9.52 -0.79
N ALA A 74 3.88 9.14 -0.48
CA ALA A 74 3.59 8.19 0.60
C ALA A 74 4.27 6.83 0.36
N ARG A 75 4.25 6.33 -0.89
CA ARG A 75 4.92 5.09 -1.26
C ARG A 75 6.43 5.14 -1.08
N SER A 76 7.09 6.25 -1.43
CA SER A 76 8.54 6.38 -1.26
C SER A 76 8.92 6.24 0.21
N ASP A 77 8.25 6.97 1.10
CA ASP A 77 8.49 6.86 2.54
C ASP A 77 8.20 5.45 3.06
N HIS A 78 7.10 4.83 2.64
CA HIS A 78 6.76 3.46 3.02
C HIS A 78 7.80 2.42 2.55
N LEU A 79 8.32 2.57 1.33
CA LEU A 79 9.38 1.72 0.81
C LEU A 79 10.66 1.85 1.63
N GLU A 80 11.11 3.08 1.86
CA GLU A 80 12.37 3.40 2.53
C GLU A 80 12.34 3.05 4.01
N ARG A 81 11.22 3.31 4.70
CA ARG A 81 11.11 3.18 6.15
C ARG A 81 10.64 1.81 6.61
N THR A 82 9.95 1.06 5.75
CA THR A 82 9.22 -0.15 6.16
C THR A 82 9.48 -1.35 5.27
N ILE A 83 9.21 -1.24 3.95
CA ILE A 83 9.23 -2.42 3.07
C ILE A 83 10.66 -2.89 2.78
N LEU A 84 11.55 -2.01 2.31
CA LEU A 84 12.90 -2.39 1.92
C LEU A 84 13.71 -2.94 3.11
N PRO A 85 13.72 -2.29 4.29
CA PRO A 85 14.41 -2.83 5.46
C PRO A 85 13.88 -4.22 5.87
N ALA A 86 12.57 -4.44 5.81
CA ALA A 86 11.98 -5.74 6.12
C ALA A 86 12.43 -6.83 5.13
N LEU A 87 12.42 -6.54 3.84
CA LEU A 87 12.87 -7.49 2.81
C LEU A 87 14.36 -7.82 2.94
N GLU A 88 15.20 -6.84 3.25
CA GLU A 88 16.63 -7.02 3.50
C GLU A 88 16.90 -7.90 4.73
N ALA A 89 16.08 -7.77 5.77
CA ALA A 89 16.11 -8.63 6.95
C ALA A 89 15.57 -10.07 6.70
N GLY A 90 15.11 -10.38 5.48
CA GLY A 90 14.54 -11.68 5.15
C GLY A 90 13.05 -11.85 5.50
N ARG A 91 12.41 -10.80 6.02
CA ARG A 91 11.00 -10.79 6.40
C ARG A 91 10.11 -10.73 5.16
N TRP A 92 9.05 -11.51 5.13
CA TRP A 92 8.05 -11.43 4.06
C TRP A 92 7.15 -10.22 4.29
N VAL A 93 6.81 -9.49 3.23
CA VAL A 93 5.94 -8.32 3.31
C VAL A 93 4.66 -8.61 2.52
N VAL A 94 3.52 -8.47 3.17
CA VAL A 94 2.19 -8.54 2.57
C VAL A 94 1.55 -7.16 2.65
N CYS A 95 1.28 -6.53 1.50
CA CYS A 95 0.75 -5.17 1.43
C CYS A 95 -0.64 -5.13 0.76
N ASP A 96 -1.62 -4.53 1.43
CA ASP A 96 -2.93 -4.22 0.83
C ASP A 96 -2.81 -2.95 -0.03
N ARG A 97 -2.92 -3.11 -1.34
CA ARG A 97 -2.63 -2.14 -2.41
C ARG A 97 -1.16 -1.75 -2.55
N PHE A 98 -0.77 -1.36 -3.76
CA PHE A 98 0.52 -0.82 -4.12
C PHE A 98 0.42 -0.02 -5.44
N ALA A 99 1.44 -0.12 -6.31
CA ALA A 99 1.54 0.64 -7.55
C ALA A 99 0.44 0.36 -8.58
N ASP A 100 -0.16 -0.83 -8.60
CA ASP A 100 -1.20 -1.17 -9.57
C ASP A 100 -2.52 -0.45 -9.27
N SER A 101 -2.84 -0.25 -7.98
CA SER A 101 -3.92 0.66 -7.58
C SER A 101 -3.69 2.07 -8.15
N SER A 102 -2.47 2.62 -8.06
CA SER A 102 -2.18 3.95 -8.63
C SER A 102 -2.38 4.02 -10.14
N ARG A 103 -1.99 2.96 -10.88
CA ARG A 103 -2.20 2.87 -12.33
C ARG A 103 -3.69 2.89 -12.70
N VAL A 104 -4.52 2.21 -11.92
CA VAL A 104 -5.96 2.14 -12.18
C VAL A 104 -6.66 3.44 -11.78
N TYR A 105 -6.49 3.92 -10.55
CA TYR A 105 -7.29 5.06 -10.05
C TYR A 105 -6.82 6.40 -10.61
N GLN A 106 -5.51 6.61 -10.66
CA GLN A 106 -4.96 7.89 -11.11
C GLN A 106 -4.58 7.89 -12.60
N GLY A 107 -4.21 6.73 -13.15
CA GLY A 107 -3.98 6.58 -14.59
C GLY A 107 -5.29 6.44 -15.36
N ALA A 108 -5.84 5.22 -15.43
CA ALA A 108 -7.04 4.92 -16.22
C ALA A 108 -8.32 5.59 -15.70
N GLY A 109 -8.41 5.83 -14.39
CA GLY A 109 -9.55 6.47 -13.72
C GLY A 109 -9.53 8.01 -13.77
N GLY A 110 -8.42 8.61 -14.20
CA GLY A 110 -8.27 10.07 -14.32
C GLY A 110 -8.34 10.82 -12.99
N GLY A 111 -7.96 10.18 -11.87
CA GLY A 111 -7.97 10.81 -10.54
C GLY A 111 -9.35 11.13 -9.99
N ARG A 112 -10.40 10.47 -10.50
CA ARG A 112 -11.74 10.60 -9.91
C ARG A 112 -11.79 9.79 -8.62
N ARG A 113 -11.79 10.48 -7.47
CA ARG A 113 -12.42 9.93 -6.26
C ARG A 113 -13.85 9.52 -6.63
N LYS A 114 -14.22 8.27 -6.36
CA LYS A 114 -15.64 7.95 -6.24
C LYS A 114 -16.08 8.51 -4.88
N ALA A 115 -17.17 9.28 -4.93
CA ALA A 115 -17.91 9.76 -3.77
C ALA A 115 -18.28 8.61 -2.82
#